data_AF-A0A653PZT2-F1
#
_entry.id   AF-A0A653PZT2-F1
#
_cell.length_a   1.000
_cell.length_b   1.000
_cell.length_c   1.000
_cell.angle_alpha   90.00
_cell.angle_beta   90.00
_cell.angle_gamma   90.00
#
_symmetry.space_group_name_H-M   'P 1'
#
loop_
_entity.id
_entity.type
_entity.pdbx_description
1 polymer ?
#
loop_
_entity_poly.entity_id
_entity_poly.type
_entity_poly.pdbx_seq_one_letter_code
_entity_poly.pdbx_strand_id
1 'polypeptide(L)' 'MTPKEAAEALHVSTKTVQRIADQGSVGFVRLPSGHRRYVRAEIVELANAQHATTSGVAAS' A
#
# COMPACT_ATOMS: atom_id res chain seq x y z
N MET A 1 -3.86 6.06 -7.70
CA MET A 1 -4.41 6.22 -6.33
C MET A 1 -3.56 7.20 -5.54
N THR A 2 -4.16 8.05 -4.70
CA THR A 2 -3.46 9.05 -3.89
C THR A 2 -2.75 8.41 -2.67
N PRO A 3 -1.80 9.12 -2.01
CA PRO A 3 -1.19 8.62 -0.79
C PRO A 3 -2.18 8.35 0.35
N LYS A 4 -3.23 9.19 0.46
CA LYS A 4 -4.25 9.04 1.50
C LYS A 4 -5.11 7.81 1.26
N GLU A 5 -5.62 7.63 0.05
CA GLU A 5 -6.40 6.42 -0.31
C GLU A 5 -5.59 5.13 -0.14
N ALA A 6 -4.29 5.16 -0.51
CA ALA A 6 -3.40 4.02 -0.33
C ALA A 6 -3.18 3.68 1.16
N ALA A 7 -3.02 4.70 1.99
CA ALA A 7 -2.86 4.56 3.43
C ALA A 7 -4.12 3.98 4.09
N GLU A 8 -5.30 4.45 3.66
CA GLU A 8 -6.59 3.92 4.10
C GLU A 8 -6.77 2.45 3.71
N ALA A 9 -6.46 2.09 2.47
CA ALA A 9 -6.58 0.70 1.99
C ALA A 9 -5.69 -0.28 2.77
N LEU A 10 -4.48 0.15 3.13
CA LEU A 10 -3.50 -0.67 3.85
C LEU A 10 -3.56 -0.53 5.38
N HIS A 11 -4.46 0.32 5.91
CA HIS A 11 -4.54 0.64 7.34
C HIS A 11 -3.20 1.08 7.96
N VAL A 12 -2.43 1.90 7.23
CA VAL A 12 -1.11 2.42 7.68
C VAL A 12 -0.99 3.93 7.43
N SER A 13 0.08 4.55 7.92
CA SER A 13 0.37 5.95 7.62
C SER A 13 0.81 6.15 6.16
N THR A 14 0.60 7.36 5.61
CA THR A 14 1.11 7.73 4.27
C THR A 14 2.64 7.66 4.16
N LYS A 15 3.38 7.83 5.28
CA LYS A 15 4.84 7.65 5.34
C LYS A 15 5.22 6.17 5.21
N THR A 16 4.42 5.28 5.81
CA THR A 16 4.57 3.83 5.66
C THR A 16 4.33 3.42 4.21
N VAL A 17 3.28 3.93 3.56
CA VAL A 17 3.04 3.66 2.12
C VAL A 17 4.23 4.09 1.26
N GLN A 18 4.80 5.26 1.52
CA GLN A 18 6.01 5.72 0.82
C GLN A 18 7.17 4.74 1.01
N ARG A 19 7.40 4.27 2.23
CA ARG A 19 8.45 3.29 2.53
C ARG A 19 8.22 1.95 1.82
N ILE A 20 6.99 1.44 1.83
CA ILE A 20 6.60 0.21 1.13
C ILE A 20 6.91 0.34 -0.37
N ALA A 21 6.59 1.51 -0.96
CA ALA A 21 6.89 1.78 -2.35
C ALA A 21 8.39 1.97 -2.63
N ASP A 22 9.12 2.63 -1.73
CA ASP A 22 10.58 2.79 -1.83
C ASP A 22 11.32 1.44 -1.69
N GLN A 23 10.71 0.46 -1.01
CA GLN A 23 11.19 -0.92 -0.93
C GLN A 23 10.81 -1.78 -2.15
N GLY A 24 10.04 -1.23 -3.09
CA GLY A 24 9.62 -1.93 -4.32
C GLY A 24 8.45 -2.88 -4.15
N SER A 25 7.77 -2.89 -2.98
CA SER A 25 6.60 -3.74 -2.76
C SER A 25 5.37 -3.28 -3.54
N VAL A 26 5.31 -2.00 -3.92
CA VAL A 26 4.26 -1.43 -4.78
C VAL A 26 4.86 -0.35 -5.68
N GLY A 27 4.34 -0.25 -6.90
CA GLY A 27 4.68 0.74 -7.89
C GLY A 27 4.03 2.10 -7.62
N PHE A 28 4.72 3.14 -8.06
CA PHE A 28 4.22 4.51 -8.05
C PHE A 28 4.78 5.34 -9.20
N VAL A 29 4.05 6.39 -9.55
CA VAL A 29 4.49 7.44 -10.46
C VAL A 29 4.60 8.75 -9.68
N ARG A 30 5.64 9.54 -9.95
CA ARG A 30 5.75 10.92 -9.44
C ARG A 30 5.10 11.86 -10.43
N LEU A 31 4.16 12.67 -9.94
CA LEU A 31 3.58 13.77 -10.72
C LEU A 31 4.59 14.93 -10.82
N PRO A 32 4.45 15.84 -11.80
CA PRO A 32 5.27 17.04 -11.89
C PRO A 32 5.24 17.91 -10.63
N SER A 33 4.16 17.88 -9.85
CA SER A 33 4.05 18.56 -8.56
C SER A 33 4.84 17.91 -7.41
N GLY A 34 5.49 16.76 -7.65
CA GLY A 34 6.21 15.98 -6.64
C GLY A 34 5.34 14.98 -5.88
N HIS A 35 4.01 15.05 -5.99
CA HIS A 35 3.11 14.08 -5.35
C HIS A 35 3.20 12.69 -6.01
N ARG A 36 3.12 11.63 -5.18
CA ARG A 36 3.08 10.25 -5.66
C ARG A 36 1.66 9.82 -6.04
N ARG A 37 1.57 8.94 -7.03
CA ARG A 37 0.37 8.17 -7.38
C ARG A 37 0.72 6.70 -7.41
N TYR A 38 0.03 5.90 -6.61
CA TYR A 38 0.26 4.47 -6.48
C TYR A 38 -0.59 3.68 -7.47
N VAL A 39 -0.05 2.54 -7.91
CA VAL A 39 -0.76 1.56 -8.72
C VAL A 39 -1.84 0.92 -7.85
N ARG A 40 -3.10 1.04 -8.27
CA ARG A 40 -4.25 0.60 -7.45
C ARG A 40 -4.25 -0.91 -7.24
N ALA A 41 -3.98 -1.68 -8.29
CA ALA A 41 -4.02 -3.15 -8.26
C ALA A 41 -3.06 -3.70 -7.19
N GLU A 42 -1.80 -3.28 -7.22
CA GLU A 42 -0.77 -3.75 -6.30
C GLU A 42 -1.07 -3.39 -4.83
N ILE A 43 -1.65 -2.22 -4.57
CA ILE A 43 -2.06 -1.86 -3.20
C ILE A 43 -3.22 -2.75 -2.73
N VAL A 44 -4.21 -3.01 -3.58
CA VAL A 44 -5.34 -3.88 -3.24
C VAL A 44 -4.84 -5.32 -3.01
N GLU A 45 -3.94 -5.81 -3.85
CA GLU A 45 -3.30 -7.13 -3.66
C GLU A 45 -2.55 -7.21 -2.34
N LEU A 46 -1.76 -6.18 -2.01
CA LEU A 46 -1.03 -6.13 -0.75
C LEU A 46 -1.97 -6.09 0.46
N ALA A 47 -3.07 -5.32 0.41
CA ALA A 47 -4.07 -5.27 1.47
C ALA A 47 -4.72 -6.65 1.69
N ASN A 48 -5.06 -7.34 0.60
CA ASN A 48 -5.63 -8.69 0.66
C ASN A 48 -4.63 -9.69 1.27
N ALA A 49 -3.35 -9.60 0.92
CA ALA A 49 -2.30 -10.44 1.48
C ALA A 49 -2.11 -10.22 3.00
N GLN A 50 -2.21 -8.97 3.48
CA GLN A 50 -2.16 -8.64 4.91
C GLN A 50 -3.32 -9.26 5.71
N HIS A 51 -4.54 -9.22 5.14
CA HIS A 51 -5.71 -9.85 5.76
C HIS A 51 -5.58 -11.38 5.78
N ALA A 52 -5.12 -11.99 4.69
CA ALA A 52 -4.92 -13.44 4.62
C ALA A 52 -3.90 -13.94 5.68
N THR A 53 -2.81 -13.20 5.87
CA THR A 53 -1.79 -13.53 6.88
C THR A 53 -2.35 -13.41 8.30
N THR A 54 -3.16 -12.38 8.57
CA THR A 54 -3.76 -12.16 9.89
C THR A 54 -4.79 -13.23 10.24
N SER A 55 -5.62 -13.65 9.27
CA SER A 55 -6.62 -14.71 9.48
C SER A 55 -6.02 -16.10 9.66
N GLY A 56 -4.85 -16.38 9.05
CA GLY A 56 -4.16 -17.66 9.18
C GLY A 56 -3.56 -17.91 10.57
N VAL A 57 -3.15 -16.85 11.28
CA VAL A 57 -2.52 -16.96 12.61
C VAL A 57 -3.53 -17.26 13.73
N ALA A 58 -4.81 -16.90 13.58
CA ALA A 58 -5.84 -17.18 14.57
C ALA A 58 -6.41 -18.61 14.52
N ALA A 59 -6.06 -19.39 13.49
CA ALA A 59 -6.57 -20.73 13.24
C ALA A 59 -5.54 -21.85 13.50
N SER A 60 -4.43 -21.55 14.18
CA SER A 60 -3.35 -22.49 14.53
C SER A 60 -3.08 -22.55 16.02
#